data_AF-A0A9P4Q8J2-F1
#
_entry.id   AF-A0A9P4Q8J2-F1
#
_cell.length_a   1.000
_cell.length_b   1.000
_cell.length_c   1.000
_cell.angle_alpha   90.00
_cell.angle_beta   90.00
_cell.angle_gamma   90.00
#
_symmetry.space_group_name_H-M   'P 1'
#
loop_
_entity.id
_entity.type
_entity.pdbx_description
1 polymer ?
#
loop_
_entity_poly.entity_id
_entity_poly.type
_entity_poly.pdbx_seq_one_letter_code
_entity_poly.pdbx_strand_id
1 'polypeptide(L)'
;MVSATMANKGSDPFEETVVPSLKVGAFTGAAGFLVGGTAGILKAQTPFLYASASAIQTGLLGAAFWGFRTTILSAWSVREVTRRDLTLASAISGSLSGSIIGGVTRGRANVVPAAVMFGLFGSLGQVGVNWYHNAPRRDDSQHKEGFWKRMAEKMLKLDVEIAILDDKIAEQKKASSEQVQVEAEETSSKGR
;
A
#
# COMPACT_ATOMS: atom_id res chain seq x y z
N MET A 1 -0.91 14.58 -7.25
CA MET A 1 -2.00 14.18 -8.15
C MET A 1 -3.27 14.00 -7.31
N VAL A 2 -3.69 15.07 -6.63
CA VAL A 2 -4.92 15.12 -5.80
C VAL A 2 -5.96 16.06 -6.43
N SER A 3 -5.61 16.72 -7.53
CA SER A 3 -6.43 17.73 -8.19
C SER A 3 -7.32 17.20 -9.33
N ALA A 4 -7.43 15.87 -9.51
CA ALA A 4 -8.14 15.27 -10.65
C ALA A 4 -9.29 14.32 -10.26
N THR A 5 -9.64 14.21 -8.97
CA THR A 5 -10.85 13.50 -8.52
C THR A 5 -12.03 14.46 -8.31
N MET A 6 -11.90 15.72 -8.73
CA MET A 6 -12.99 16.72 -8.73
C MET A 6 -13.76 16.71 -10.06
N ALA A 7 -13.96 15.53 -10.65
CA ALA A 7 -14.80 15.38 -11.82
C ALA A 7 -15.49 14.02 -11.75
N ASN A 8 -16.78 14.05 -11.43
CA ASN A 8 -17.76 13.00 -11.68
C ASN A 8 -17.92 11.89 -10.62
N LYS A 9 -18.70 12.18 -9.56
CA LYS A 9 -19.91 11.44 -9.19
C LYS A 9 -20.63 12.16 -8.04
N GLY A 10 -21.95 12.12 -8.02
CA GLY A 10 -22.78 12.66 -6.93
C GLY A 10 -22.64 11.85 -5.63
N SER A 11 -21.46 11.86 -5.03
CA SER A 11 -21.15 11.27 -3.73
C SER A 11 -21.02 12.40 -2.72
N ASP A 12 -21.73 12.26 -1.60
CA ASP A 12 -21.86 13.26 -0.55
C ASP A 12 -20.49 13.80 -0.11
N PRO A 13 -20.35 15.08 0.27
CA PRO A 13 -19.08 15.69 0.68
C PRO A 13 -18.37 14.96 1.84
N PHE A 14 -19.13 14.14 2.57
CA PHE A 14 -18.62 13.23 3.60
C PHE A 14 -17.87 12.02 3.03
N GLU A 15 -18.32 11.39 1.94
CA GLU A 15 -17.63 10.24 1.30
C GLU A 15 -16.25 10.66 0.80
N GLU A 16 -16.15 11.82 0.16
CA GLU A 16 -14.88 12.34 -0.39
C GLU A 16 -13.87 12.75 0.70
N THR A 17 -14.34 13.07 1.91
CA THR A 17 -13.47 13.46 3.02
C THR A 17 -13.15 12.30 3.96
N VAL A 18 -14.14 11.48 4.29
CA VAL A 18 -14.05 10.40 5.28
C VAL A 18 -13.32 9.19 4.69
N VAL A 19 -13.63 8.78 3.46
CA VAL A 19 -13.01 7.59 2.86
C VAL A 19 -11.49 7.76 2.70
N PRO A 20 -10.97 8.91 2.19
CA PRO A 20 -9.52 9.11 2.11
C PRO A 20 -8.86 9.25 3.48
N SER A 21 -9.49 9.96 4.43
CA SER A 21 -8.98 10.08 5.80
C SER A 21 -8.86 8.72 6.49
N LEU A 22 -9.86 7.85 6.29
CA LEU A 22 -9.88 6.52 6.88
C LEU A 22 -8.82 5.61 6.24
N LYS A 23 -8.63 5.67 4.92
CA LYS A 23 -7.55 4.95 4.24
C LYS A 23 -6.17 5.38 4.75
N VAL A 24 -5.93 6.68 4.83
CA VAL A 24 -4.66 7.23 5.33
C VAL A 24 -4.46 6.86 6.80
N GLY A 25 -5.51 6.91 7.61
CA GLY A 25 -5.50 6.44 8.99
C GLY A 25 -5.19 4.94 9.10
N ALA A 26 -5.77 4.10 8.25
CA ALA A 26 -5.51 2.66 8.23
C ALA A 26 -4.06 2.34 7.82
N PHE A 27 -3.54 2.98 6.77
CA PHE A 27 -2.14 2.81 6.35
C PHE A 27 -1.16 3.28 7.44
N THR A 28 -1.41 4.44 8.05
CA THR A 28 -0.55 5.00 9.10
C THR A 28 -0.67 4.21 10.41
N GLY A 29 -1.84 3.63 10.68
CA GLY A 29 -2.06 2.71 11.80
C GLY A 29 -1.34 1.37 11.62
N ALA A 30 -1.36 0.80 10.42
CA ALA A 30 -0.60 -0.41 10.10
C ALA A 30 0.92 -0.16 10.23
N ALA A 31 1.41 0.97 9.73
CA ALA A 31 2.80 1.37 9.94
C ALA A 31 3.14 1.53 11.43
N GLY A 32 2.25 2.16 12.20
CA GLY A 32 2.39 2.30 13.65
C GLY A 32 2.34 0.99 14.43
N PHE A 33 1.59 0.00 13.93
CA PHE A 33 1.55 -1.35 14.49
C PHE A 33 2.91 -2.04 14.32
N LEU A 34 3.50 -1.97 13.13
CA LEU A 34 4.81 -2.56 12.85
C LEU A 34 5.90 -1.92 13.70
N VAL A 35 5.96 -0.57 13.71
CA VAL A 35 6.94 0.18 14.50
C VAL A 35 6.73 -0.06 16.01
N GLY A 36 5.48 -0.05 16.47
CA GLY A 36 5.14 -0.32 17.87
C GLY A 36 5.43 -1.75 18.30
N GLY A 37 5.22 -2.73 17.42
CA GLY A 37 5.57 -4.12 17.66
C GLY A 37 7.07 -4.32 17.82
N THR A 38 7.88 -3.76 16.91
CA THR A 38 9.34 -3.78 17.05
C THR A 38 9.81 -3.07 18.32
N ALA A 39 9.24 -1.90 18.63
CA ALA A 39 9.57 -1.16 19.85
C ALA A 39 9.17 -1.92 21.13
N GLY A 40 8.04 -2.63 21.12
CA GLY A 40 7.58 -3.47 22.23
C GLY A 40 8.52 -4.63 22.52
N ILE A 41 9.02 -5.30 21.46
CA ILE A 41 10.02 -6.37 21.56
C ILE A 41 11.32 -5.84 22.20
N LEU A 42 11.83 -4.71 21.69
CA LEU A 42 13.09 -4.12 22.18
C LEU A 42 13.01 -3.67 23.63
N LYS A 43 11.83 -3.28 24.10
CA LYS A 43 11.61 -2.76 25.45
C LYS A 43 11.21 -3.83 26.47
N ALA A 44 11.22 -5.12 26.09
CA ALA A 44 10.76 -6.25 26.89
C ALA A 44 9.35 -6.04 27.51
N GLN A 45 8.48 -5.30 26.79
CA GLN A 45 7.08 -5.12 27.15
C GLN A 45 6.20 -6.01 26.27
N THR A 46 4.92 -6.17 26.63
CA THR A 46 3.93 -6.96 25.86
C THR A 46 3.82 -6.42 24.42
N PRO A 47 4.41 -7.10 23.41
CA PRO A 47 4.61 -6.53 22.08
C PRO A 47 3.29 -6.16 21.40
N PHE A 48 2.27 -6.97 21.64
CA PHE A 48 0.93 -6.78 21.09
C PHE A 48 0.19 -5.57 21.68
N LEU A 49 0.34 -5.29 22.99
CA LEU A 49 -0.29 -4.14 23.62
C LEU A 49 0.39 -2.85 23.20
N TYR A 50 1.72 -2.86 23.06
CA TYR A 50 2.46 -1.70 22.58
C TYR A 50 2.21 -1.44 21.09
N ALA A 51 2.15 -2.50 20.26
CA ALA A 51 1.82 -2.40 18.85
C ALA A 51 0.41 -1.86 18.61
N SER A 52 -0.59 -2.36 19.35
CA SER A 52 -1.98 -1.91 19.20
C SER A 52 -2.19 -0.48 19.69
N ALA A 53 -1.63 -0.09 20.85
CA ALA A 53 -1.67 1.28 21.33
C ALA A 53 -0.99 2.26 20.34
N SER A 54 0.17 1.88 19.82
CA SER A 54 0.90 2.64 18.80
C SER A 54 0.09 2.77 17.51
N ALA A 55 -0.52 1.69 17.03
CA ALA A 55 -1.36 1.68 15.82
C ALA A 55 -2.59 2.58 15.94
N ILE A 56 -3.27 2.54 17.09
CA ILE A 56 -4.43 3.39 17.36
C ILE A 56 -3.99 4.86 17.41
N GLN A 57 -2.92 5.16 18.15
CA GLN A 57 -2.43 6.52 18.31
C GLN A 57 -1.98 7.13 16.97
N THR A 58 -1.21 6.40 16.16
CA THR A 58 -0.72 6.89 14.86
C THR A 58 -1.81 6.87 13.77
N GLY A 59 -2.77 5.95 13.86
CA GLY A 59 -3.92 5.91 12.96
C GLY A 59 -4.85 7.10 13.16
N LEU A 60 -5.16 7.44 14.42
CA LEU A 60 -5.94 8.63 14.77
C LEU A 60 -5.22 9.92 14.37
N LEU A 61 -3.91 9.99 14.59
CA LEU A 61 -3.05 11.08 14.08
C LEU A 61 -3.17 11.25 12.56
N GLY A 62 -3.05 10.15 11.81
CA GLY A 62 -3.11 10.17 10.35
C GLY A 62 -4.48 10.61 9.82
N ALA A 63 -5.55 10.11 10.42
CA ALA A 63 -6.91 10.51 10.08
C ALA A 63 -7.18 11.99 10.42
N ALA A 64 -6.76 12.45 11.61
CA ALA A 64 -6.91 13.84 12.03
C ALA A 64 -6.11 14.80 11.14
N PHE A 65 -4.87 14.44 10.79
CA PHE A 65 -4.04 15.21 9.86
C PHE A 65 -4.73 15.40 8.50
N TRP A 66 -5.28 14.32 7.93
CA TRP A 66 -5.96 14.40 6.64
C TRP A 66 -7.27 15.19 6.73
N GLY A 67 -8.02 15.03 7.82
CA GLY A 67 -9.23 15.81 8.10
C GLY A 67 -8.93 17.32 8.17
N PHE A 68 -7.97 17.75 8.99
CA PHE A 68 -7.59 19.16 9.09
C PHE A 68 -7.07 19.73 7.77
N ARG A 69 -6.22 18.97 7.05
CA ARG A 69 -5.70 19.38 5.75
C ARG A 69 -6.82 19.60 4.74
N THR A 70 -7.81 18.70 4.72
CA THR A 70 -8.94 18.77 3.78
C THR A 70 -9.87 19.94 4.13
N THR A 71 -10.17 20.18 5.40
CA THR A 71 -10.98 21.32 5.85
C THR A 71 -10.32 22.65 5.51
N ILE A 72 -9.01 22.79 5.73
CA ILE A 72 -8.27 24.03 5.40
C ILE A 72 -8.27 24.29 3.89
N LEU A 73 -8.03 23.25 3.09
CA LEU A 73 -8.02 23.39 1.64
C LEU A 73 -9.42 23.65 1.07
N SER A 74 -10.46 23.05 1.64
CA SER A 74 -11.85 23.31 1.26
C SER A 74 -12.25 24.76 1.56
N ALA A 75 -11.83 25.30 2.71
CA ALA A 75 -12.03 26.71 3.05
C ALA A 75 -11.29 27.68 2.11
N TRP A 76 -10.13 27.28 1.57
CA TRP A 76 -9.32 28.09 0.65
C TRP A 76 -9.64 27.87 -0.83
N SER A 77 -10.37 26.81 -1.17
CA SER A 77 -10.76 26.42 -2.54
C SER A 77 -11.61 27.45 -3.28
N VAL A 78 -12.07 28.50 -2.60
CA VAL A 78 -12.75 29.66 -3.22
C VAL A 78 -11.76 30.50 -4.06
N ARG A 79 -10.45 30.32 -3.88
CA ARG A 79 -9.39 30.85 -4.74
C ARG A 79 -8.61 29.68 -5.36
N GLU A 80 -8.02 29.89 -6.54
CA GLU A 80 -7.12 28.89 -7.14
C GLU A 80 -6.02 28.50 -6.16
N VAL A 81 -5.99 27.22 -5.77
CA VAL A 81 -5.08 26.70 -4.74
C VAL A 81 -3.66 26.66 -5.29
N THR A 82 -2.77 27.47 -4.72
CA THR A 82 -1.36 27.54 -5.13
C THR A 82 -0.51 26.49 -4.39
N ARG A 83 0.64 26.08 -4.95
CA ARG A 83 1.56 25.10 -4.30
C ARG A 83 2.03 25.55 -2.90
N ARG A 84 2.13 26.86 -2.68
CA ARG A 84 2.43 27.45 -1.36
C ARG A 84 1.32 27.18 -0.36
N ASP A 85 0.07 27.25 -0.78
CA ASP A 85 -1.11 27.01 0.06
C ASP A 85 -1.19 25.54 0.49
N LEU A 86 -0.83 24.60 -0.37
CA LEU A 86 -0.73 23.18 0.00
C LEU A 86 0.34 22.94 1.07
N THR A 87 1.46 23.65 0.96
CA THR A 87 2.57 23.56 1.93
C THR A 87 2.17 24.14 3.27
N LEU A 88 1.53 25.32 3.26
CA LEU A 88 1.01 25.98 4.47
C LEU A 88 -0.11 25.17 5.11
N ALA A 89 -1.08 24.69 4.33
CA ALA A 89 -2.18 23.86 4.83
C ALA A 89 -1.65 22.59 5.52
N SER A 90 -0.60 21.98 4.96
CA SER A 90 0.02 20.77 5.53
C SER A 90 0.86 21.05 6.77
N ALA A 91 1.52 22.22 6.83
CA ALA A 91 2.24 22.67 8.02
C ALA A 91 1.29 23.00 9.18
N ILE A 92 0.17 23.68 8.88
CA ILE A 92 -0.86 24.03 9.85
C ILE A 92 -1.60 22.77 10.33
N SER A 93 -2.02 21.90 9.40
CA SER A 93 -2.68 20.65 9.77
C SER A 93 -1.77 19.74 10.58
N GLY A 94 -0.48 19.66 10.23
CA GLY A 94 0.53 18.94 11.01
C GLY A 94 0.71 19.51 12.42
N SER A 95 0.80 20.84 12.55
CA SER A 95 0.93 21.49 13.86
C SER A 95 -0.31 21.29 14.73
N LEU A 96 -1.51 21.38 14.15
CA LEU A 96 -2.78 21.16 14.84
C LEU A 96 -2.95 19.69 15.27
N SER A 97 -2.72 18.73 14.37
CA SER A 97 -2.80 17.32 14.75
C SER A 97 -1.72 16.95 15.79
N GLY A 98 -0.50 17.46 15.62
CA GLY A 98 0.61 17.19 16.53
C GLY A 98 0.39 17.78 17.93
N SER A 99 -0.10 19.01 18.03
CA SER A 99 -0.42 19.66 19.31
C SER A 99 -1.50 18.91 20.09
N ILE A 100 -2.59 18.51 19.43
CA ILE A 100 -3.69 17.78 20.06
C ILE A 100 -3.20 16.44 20.60
N ILE A 101 -2.55 15.63 19.77
CA ILE A 101 -2.13 14.29 20.21
C ILE A 101 -0.95 14.37 21.17
N GLY A 102 0.00 15.30 21.00
CA GLY A 102 1.08 15.54 21.95
C GLY A 102 0.56 15.92 23.34
N GLY A 103 -0.49 16.74 23.39
CA GLY A 103 -1.18 17.11 24.62
C GLY A 103 -1.91 15.94 25.28
N VAL A 104 -2.67 15.15 24.51
CA VAL A 104 -3.45 14.02 25.01
C VAL A 104 -2.57 12.86 25.49
N THR A 105 -1.48 12.57 24.78
CA THR A 105 -0.71 11.33 25.00
C THR A 105 0.51 11.53 25.89
N ARG A 106 1.06 12.74 25.96
CA ARG A 106 2.27 13.05 26.73
C ARG A 106 2.14 14.29 27.62
N GLY A 107 0.96 14.91 27.70
CA GLY A 107 0.69 16.08 28.55
C GLY A 107 1.00 17.42 27.90
N ARG A 108 0.54 18.52 28.54
CA ARG A 108 0.58 19.90 28.01
C ARG A 108 1.99 20.40 27.65
N ALA A 109 3.02 19.96 28.37
CA ALA A 109 4.41 20.35 28.09
C ALA A 109 4.91 19.82 26.73
N ASN A 110 4.31 18.76 26.21
CA ASN A 110 4.70 18.12 24.96
C ASN A 110 3.91 18.61 23.73
N VAL A 111 3.01 19.60 23.92
CA VAL A 111 2.20 20.20 22.86
C VAL A 111 3.05 21.01 21.89
N VAL A 112 3.91 21.88 22.40
CA VAL A 112 4.75 22.77 21.58
C VAL A 112 5.79 21.99 20.77
N PRO A 113 6.57 21.06 21.38
CA PRO A 113 7.50 20.23 20.61
C PRO A 113 6.81 19.39 19.54
N ALA A 114 5.62 18.84 19.84
CA ALA A 114 4.85 18.06 18.87
C ALA A 114 4.30 18.91 17.72
N ALA A 115 3.81 20.11 18.00
CA ALA A 115 3.34 21.03 16.96
C ALA A 115 4.45 21.38 15.97
N VAL A 116 5.64 21.73 16.48
CA VAL A 116 6.79 22.08 15.63
C VAL A 116 7.23 20.89 14.78
N MET A 117 7.41 19.71 15.39
CA MET A 117 7.87 18.53 14.68
C MET A 117 6.88 18.08 13.61
N PHE A 118 5.59 17.97 13.94
CA PHE A 118 4.60 17.54 12.94
C PHE A 118 4.33 18.60 11.88
N GLY A 119 4.45 19.90 12.20
CA GLY A 119 4.40 20.97 11.21
C GLY A 119 5.55 20.89 10.20
N LEU A 120 6.77 20.58 10.67
CA LEU A 120 7.93 20.34 9.81
C LEU A 120 7.78 19.08 8.98
N PHE A 121 7.28 17.98 9.55
CA PHE A 121 6.97 16.77 8.77
C PHE A 121 5.92 17.04 7.69
N GLY A 122 4.90 17.85 7.99
CA GLY A 122 3.87 18.26 7.03
C GLY A 122 4.43 19.08 5.87
N SER A 123 5.35 20.02 6.15
CA SER A 123 5.99 20.84 5.11
C SER A 123 7.00 20.03 4.28
N LEU A 124 7.82 19.20 4.91
CA LEU A 124 8.75 18.28 4.24
C LEU A 124 8.03 17.27 3.34
N GLY A 125 6.89 16.73 3.79
CA GLY A 125 6.06 15.86 2.98
C GLY A 125 5.57 16.54 1.68
N GLN A 126 5.18 17.81 1.76
CA GLN A 126 4.79 18.59 0.57
C GLN A 126 5.98 18.90 -0.34
N VAL A 127 7.18 19.16 0.21
CA VAL A 127 8.41 19.33 -0.60
C VAL A 127 8.73 18.04 -1.36
N GLY A 128 8.62 16.87 -0.73
CA GLY A 128 8.83 15.58 -1.38
C GLY A 128 7.83 15.29 -2.50
N VAL A 129 6.53 15.59 -2.28
CA VAL A 129 5.51 15.48 -3.33
C VAL A 129 5.79 16.44 -4.48
N ASN A 130 6.21 17.66 -4.17
CA ASN A 130 6.55 18.68 -5.17
C ASN A 130 7.79 18.28 -5.99
N TRP A 131 8.79 17.64 -5.35
CA TRP A 131 9.96 17.08 -6.01
C TRP A 131 9.59 15.91 -6.93
N TYR A 132 8.75 14.98 -6.45
CA TYR A 132 8.25 13.87 -7.27
C TYR A 132 7.42 14.36 -8.47
N HIS A 133 6.63 15.42 -8.30
CA HIS A 133 5.85 16.01 -9.39
C HIS A 133 6.66 16.85 -10.38
N ASN A 134 7.83 17.37 -9.96
CA ASN A 134 8.74 18.10 -10.83
C ASN A 134 9.81 17.20 -11.48
N ALA A 135 9.91 15.93 -11.06
CA ALA A 135 10.69 14.95 -11.80
C ALA A 135 10.08 14.78 -13.20
N PRO A 136 10.90 14.67 -14.27
CA PRO A 136 10.39 14.45 -15.62
C PRO A 136 9.52 13.20 -15.59
N ARG A 137 8.22 13.36 -15.86
CA ARG A 137 7.28 12.25 -15.99
C ARG A 137 7.80 11.34 -17.10
N ARG A 138 8.44 10.23 -16.72
CA ARG A 138 8.51 9.08 -17.60
C ARG A 138 7.07 8.61 -17.76
N ASP A 139 6.63 8.50 -18.99
CA ASP A 139 5.29 8.08 -19.34
C ASP A 139 5.01 6.67 -18.77
N ASP A 140 4.26 6.61 -17.68
CA ASP A 140 3.94 5.37 -16.95
C ASP A 140 3.08 4.39 -17.78
N SER A 141 2.53 4.84 -18.91
CA SER A 141 1.77 3.99 -19.84
C SER A 141 2.65 2.89 -20.45
N GLN A 142 3.90 3.20 -20.82
CA GLN A 142 4.83 2.23 -21.40
C GLN A 142 5.21 1.10 -20.41
N HIS A 143 5.27 1.39 -19.11
CA HIS A 143 5.75 0.42 -18.12
C HIS A 143 4.69 -0.63 -17.76
N LYS A 144 3.41 -0.24 -17.74
CA LYS A 144 2.28 -1.17 -17.54
C LYS A 144 2.13 -2.11 -18.74
N GLU A 145 2.23 -1.58 -19.96
CA GLU A 145 2.22 -2.41 -21.17
C GLU A 145 3.37 -3.42 -21.18
N GLY A 146 4.57 -3.00 -20.77
CA GLY A 146 5.72 -3.89 -20.65
C GLY A 146 5.54 -4.99 -19.60
N PHE A 147 4.88 -4.71 -18.46
CA PHE A 147 4.63 -5.71 -17.43
C PHE A 147 3.64 -6.78 -17.89
N TRP A 148 2.49 -6.39 -18.45
CA TRP A 148 1.49 -7.32 -18.96
C TRP A 148 2.01 -8.14 -20.13
N LYS A 149 2.82 -7.52 -21.01
CA LYS A 149 3.48 -8.23 -22.11
C LYS A 149 4.46 -9.29 -21.61
N ARG A 150 5.28 -8.97 -20.61
CA ARG A 150 6.20 -9.94 -19.96
C ARG A 150 5.46 -11.06 -19.24
N MET A 151 4.30 -10.79 -18.66
CA MET A 151 3.46 -11.82 -18.03
C MET A 151 2.78 -12.72 -19.07
N ALA A 152 2.24 -12.15 -20.14
CA ALA A 152 1.63 -12.91 -21.23
C ALA A 152 2.63 -13.84 -21.91
N GLU A 153 3.86 -13.36 -22.15
CA GLU A 153 4.94 -14.17 -22.74
C GLU A 153 5.33 -15.36 -21.85
N LYS A 154 5.36 -15.16 -20.52
CA LYS A 154 5.63 -16.24 -19.56
C LYS A 154 4.50 -17.27 -19.48
N MET A 155 3.24 -16.83 -19.57
CA MET A 155 2.10 -17.76 -19.59
C MET A 155 2.13 -18.63 -20.85
N LEU A 156 2.36 -18.02 -22.02
CA LEU A 156 2.48 -18.75 -23.29
C LEU A 156 3.61 -19.80 -23.25
N LYS A 157 4.75 -19.46 -22.64
CA LYS A 157 5.86 -20.40 -22.49
C LYS A 157 5.51 -21.59 -21.56
N LEU A 158 4.78 -21.33 -20.49
CA LEU A 158 4.29 -22.38 -19.58
C LEU A 158 3.28 -23.31 -20.27
N ASP A 159 2.34 -22.75 -21.05
CA ASP A 159 1.35 -23.55 -21.78
C ASP A 159 2.01 -24.49 -22.80
N VAL A 160 3.04 -24.02 -23.50
CA VAL A 160 3.83 -24.86 -24.42
C VAL A 160 4.60 -25.95 -23.68
N GLU A 161 5.21 -25.63 -22.55
CA GLU A 161 5.97 -26.60 -21.75
C GLU A 161 5.05 -27.68 -21.16
N ILE A 162 3.83 -27.33 -20.76
CA ILE A 162 2.78 -28.28 -20.33
C ILE A 162 2.38 -29.21 -21.47
N ALA A 163 2.14 -28.68 -22.68
CA ALA A 163 1.77 -29.50 -23.84
C ALA A 163 2.86 -30.52 -24.21
N ILE A 164 4.14 -30.09 -24.19
CA ILE A 164 5.28 -30.99 -24.42
C ILE A 164 5.37 -32.06 -23.33
N LEU A 165 5.09 -31.71 -22.08
CA LEU A 165 5.11 -32.66 -20.96
C LEU A 165 3.98 -33.69 -21.08
N ASP A 166 2.79 -33.27 -21.51
CA ASP A 166 1.65 -34.15 -21.75
C ASP A 166 1.91 -35.14 -22.89
N ASP A 167 2.53 -34.71 -23.99
CA ASP A 167 2.96 -35.60 -25.08
C ASP A 167 3.97 -36.64 -24.57
N LYS A 168 4.92 -36.21 -23.73
CA LYS A 168 5.92 -37.10 -23.10
C LYS A 168 5.29 -38.11 -22.14
N ILE A 169 4.28 -37.70 -21.38
CA ILE A 169 3.51 -38.59 -20.49
C ILE A 169 2.71 -39.59 -21.31
N ALA A 170 2.12 -39.18 -22.43
CA ALA A 170 1.38 -40.05 -23.33
C ALA A 170 2.29 -41.09 -24.00
N GLU A 171 3.49 -40.70 -24.42
CA GLU A 171 4.52 -41.61 -24.95
C GLU A 171 5.03 -42.58 -23.88
N GLN A 172 5.36 -42.11 -22.66
CA GLN A 172 5.75 -42.99 -21.56
C GLN A 172 4.63 -43.96 -21.18
N LYS A 173 3.37 -43.53 -21.20
CA LYS A 173 2.23 -44.41 -20.93
C LYS A 173 2.07 -45.47 -22.02
N LYS A 174 2.29 -45.15 -23.30
CA LYS A 174 2.28 -46.12 -24.41
C LYS A 174 3.45 -47.10 -24.30
N ALA A 175 4.67 -46.61 -24.04
CA ALA A 175 5.84 -47.46 -23.82
C ALA A 175 5.70 -48.38 -22.59
N SER A 176 5.13 -47.89 -21.48
CA SER A 176 4.82 -48.73 -20.31
C SER A 176 3.67 -49.70 -20.57
N SER A 177 2.68 -49.38 -21.42
CA SER A 177 1.62 -50.34 -21.75
C SER A 177 2.07 -51.41 -22.75
N GLU A 178 3.04 -51.12 -23.61
CA GLU A 178 3.74 -52.14 -24.41
C GLU A 178 4.65 -53.03 -23.54
N GLN A 179 5.40 -52.46 -22.59
CA GLN A 179 6.21 -53.25 -21.63
C GLN A 179 5.34 -54.17 -20.75
N VAL A 180 4.20 -53.68 -20.27
CA VAL A 180 3.24 -54.48 -19.49
C VAL A 180 2.57 -55.58 -20.33
N GLN A 181 2.40 -55.38 -21.64
CA GLN A 181 1.85 -56.41 -22.54
C GLN A 181 2.88 -57.48 -22.91
N VAL A 182 4.15 -57.12 -23.18
CA VAL A 182 5.22 -58.07 -23.49
C VAL A 182 5.55 -58.97 -22.29
N GLU A 183 5.55 -58.42 -21.07
CA GLU A 183 5.77 -59.21 -19.83
C GLU A 183 4.58 -60.14 -19.49
N ALA A 184 3.35 -59.79 -19.90
CA ALA A 184 2.17 -60.64 -19.76
C ALA A 184 2.15 -61.82 -20.76
N GLU A 185 2.78 -61.68 -21.94
CA GLU A 185 2.89 -62.76 -22.93
C GLU A 185 4.04 -63.75 -22.60
N GLU A 186 5.19 -63.25 -22.13
CA GLU A 186 6.30 -64.11 -21.69
C GLU A 186 5.96 -64.95 -20.45
N THR A 187 5.14 -64.43 -19.53
CA THR A 187 4.68 -65.18 -18.36
C THR A 187 3.64 -66.27 -18.72
N SER A 188 2.96 -66.17 -19.86
CA SER A 188 2.03 -67.19 -20.36
C SER A 188 2.73 -68.36 -21.07
N SER A 189 3.83 -68.10 -21.78
CA SER A 189 4.57 -69.15 -22.51
C SER A 189 5.49 -70.02 -21.62
N LYS A 190 5.85 -69.56 -20.42
CA LYS A 190 6.73 -70.30 -19.49
C LYS A 190 5.98 -71.25 -18.55
N GLY A 191 4.65 -71.29 -18.65
CA GLY A 191 3.74 -72.08 -17.80
C GLY A 191 3.08 -73.27 -18.49
N ARG A 192 3.70 -73.85 -19.54
CA ARG A 192 3.22 -75.07 -20.20
C ARG A 192 4.32 -76.10 -20.36
#